data_AF-A0A961IAT3-F1
#
_entry.id   AF-A0A961IAT3-F1
#
_cell.length_a   1.000
_cell.length_b   1.000
_cell.length_c   1.000
_cell.angle_alpha   90.00
_cell.angle_beta   90.00
_cell.angle_gamma   90.00
#
_symmetry.space_group_name_H-M   'P 1'
#
loop_
_entity.id
_entity.type
_entity.pdbx_description
1 polymer ?
#
loop_
_entity_poly.entity_id
_entity_poly.type
_entity_poly.pdbx_seq_one_letter_code
_entity_poly.pdbx_strand_id
1 'polypeptide(L)'
;MKPLIEKERDWDFVRNPEKVAALLRDRLAKVKFYLKRTEPPAEFYRGNEQDGLFEYHYSPELELEREVTLYSTLKRQVEVDFLVESTPEPGTAWMRPQEVRVGKVAREHARFNVTNGSIFATNVRVSKNEIAIDNTRPQVSNKVIFKEFEKHLNQEIAGLKIFDYASRERPEETKLLNKSTEAILVTDVSDFSTYKPVEPGIFNYYEYLEDEDLLEKTRRRYQESHIESVVAVPILYEMADGRHLPIAFFYAESPRGQSAFDINTVARLREVSQEIIDRIVDANMISVKDRQGVVNISE
;
A
#
# COMPACT_ATOMS: atom_id res chain seq x y z
N MET A 1 -2.78 -7.17 3.41
CA MET A 1 -3.01 -6.47 4.69
C MET A 1 -2.71 -5.01 4.41
N LYS A 2 -3.72 -4.12 4.39
CA LYS A 2 -3.40 -2.70 4.49
C LYS A 2 -2.59 -2.61 5.79
N PRO A 3 -1.35 -2.09 5.80
CA PRO A 3 -0.88 -1.51 7.05
C PRO A 3 -2.02 -0.62 7.53
N LEU A 4 -2.28 -0.57 8.83
CA LEU A 4 -2.93 0.61 9.36
C LEU A 4 -2.02 1.76 8.91
N ILE A 5 -2.32 2.33 7.73
CA ILE A 5 -1.75 3.58 7.29
C ILE A 5 -2.23 4.47 8.41
N GLU A 6 -1.32 4.80 9.33
CA GLU A 6 -1.52 5.90 10.24
C GLU A 6 -1.74 7.08 9.31
N LYS A 7 -3.01 7.33 9.00
CA LYS A 7 -3.44 8.51 8.28
C LYS A 7 -2.84 9.63 9.12
N GLU A 8 -1.89 10.37 8.54
CA GLU A 8 -1.16 11.41 9.27
C GLU A 8 -2.20 12.25 9.99
N ARG A 9 -2.13 12.24 11.32
CA ARG A 9 -3.13 12.91 12.12
C ARG A 9 -3.01 14.39 11.84
N ASP A 10 -4.15 15.03 11.60
CA ASP A 10 -4.19 16.48 11.50
C ASP A 10 -4.09 17.07 12.92
N TRP A 11 -3.09 17.92 13.13
CA TRP A 11 -2.69 18.42 14.45
C TRP A 11 -2.90 19.93 14.57
N ASP A 12 -3.38 20.36 15.71
CA ASP A 12 -3.25 21.73 16.18
C ASP A 12 -1.98 21.84 17.04
N PHE A 13 -1.09 22.76 16.68
CA PHE A 13 0.21 22.94 17.34
C PHE A 13 0.17 24.14 18.28
N VAL A 14 0.64 23.94 19.51
CA VAL A 14 0.88 25.00 20.49
C VAL A 14 2.37 25.00 20.84
N ARG A 15 3.08 26.04 20.37
CA ARG A 15 4.54 26.20 20.56
C ARG A 15 4.92 27.35 21.48
N ASN A 16 3.98 28.21 21.86
CA ASN A 16 4.26 29.33 22.75
C ASN A 16 4.50 28.76 24.18
N PRO A 17 5.68 28.98 24.79
CA PRO A 17 6.04 28.36 26.07
C PRO A 17 5.06 28.66 27.21
N GLU A 18 4.56 29.89 27.30
CA GLU A 18 3.58 30.28 28.33
C GLU A 18 2.24 29.55 28.13
N LYS A 19 1.80 29.43 26.88
CA LYS A 19 0.57 28.71 26.54
C LYS A 19 0.71 27.20 26.76
N VAL A 20 1.88 26.64 26.47
CA VAL A 20 2.19 25.22 26.70
C VAL A 20 2.17 24.92 28.21
N ALA A 21 2.86 25.73 29.00
CA ALA A 21 2.88 25.59 30.46
C ALA A 21 1.48 25.75 31.07
N ALA A 22 0.71 26.76 30.63
CA ALA A 22 -0.68 26.95 31.08
C ALA A 22 -1.58 25.76 30.70
N LEU A 23 -1.43 25.21 29.49
CA LEU A 23 -2.21 24.06 29.04
C LEU A 23 -1.88 22.82 29.89
N LEU A 24 -0.59 22.59 30.19
CA LEU A 24 -0.19 21.54 31.11
C LEU A 24 -0.82 21.77 32.49
N ARG A 25 -0.65 22.95 33.08
CA ARG A 25 -1.15 23.28 34.43
C ARG A 25 -2.66 23.20 34.58
N ASP A 26 -3.41 23.76 33.64
CA ASP A 26 -4.85 23.96 33.80
C ASP A 26 -5.68 22.82 33.22
N ARG A 27 -5.20 22.19 32.13
CA ARG A 27 -5.98 21.20 31.37
C ARG A 27 -5.44 19.79 31.49
N LEU A 28 -4.14 19.61 31.71
CA LEU A 28 -3.49 18.30 31.72
C LEU A 28 -2.88 17.90 33.07
N ALA A 29 -3.14 18.65 34.15
CA ALA A 29 -2.54 18.37 35.47
C ALA A 29 -2.88 16.99 36.03
N LYS A 30 -4.10 16.49 35.80
CA LYS A 30 -4.55 15.18 36.28
C LYS A 30 -4.48 14.10 35.20
N VAL A 31 -3.88 14.40 34.07
CA VAL A 31 -3.85 13.51 32.91
C VAL A 31 -2.67 12.58 33.05
N LYS A 32 -2.95 11.29 32.98
CA LYS A 32 -1.92 10.25 32.89
C LYS A 32 -1.31 10.27 31.50
N PHE A 33 0.01 10.27 31.44
CA PHE A 33 0.76 10.25 30.19
C PHE A 33 1.44 8.90 29.98
N TYR A 34 1.75 8.62 28.72
CA TYR A 34 2.47 7.44 28.28
C TYR A 34 3.64 7.84 27.39
N LEU A 35 4.76 7.15 27.48
CA LEU A 35 5.90 7.39 26.60
C LEU A 35 5.63 6.81 25.21
N LYS A 36 5.90 7.60 24.17
CA LYS A 36 5.81 7.15 22.78
C LYS A 36 6.97 6.19 22.48
N ARG A 37 6.71 5.16 21.66
CA ARG A 37 7.71 4.14 21.23
C ARG A 37 8.18 3.17 22.33
N THR A 38 7.45 3.04 23.44
CA THR A 38 7.66 1.96 24.41
C THR A 38 6.58 0.88 24.29
N GLU A 39 6.99 -0.39 24.26
CA GLU A 39 6.11 -1.56 24.37
C GLU A 39 6.57 -2.45 25.54
N PRO A 40 5.76 -2.61 26.61
CA PRO A 40 4.46 -1.98 26.86
C PRO A 40 4.54 -0.45 27.07
N PRO A 41 3.42 0.30 26.96
CA PRO A 41 3.42 1.75 27.17
C PRO A 41 3.90 2.12 28.58
N ALA A 42 5.02 2.82 28.69
CA ALA A 42 5.53 3.27 29.98
C ALA A 42 4.70 4.43 30.52
N GLU A 43 4.28 4.32 31.77
CA GLU A 43 3.34 5.27 32.41
C GLU A 43 4.09 6.39 33.11
N PHE A 44 3.58 7.61 32.95
CA PHE A 44 4.14 8.83 33.53
C PHE A 44 3.07 9.53 34.38
N TYR A 45 3.40 9.76 35.65
CA TYR A 45 2.56 10.43 36.63
C TYR A 45 3.14 11.80 36.95
N ARG A 46 2.32 12.84 36.90
CA ARG A 46 2.77 14.19 37.17
C ARG A 46 3.04 14.42 38.66
N GLY A 47 4.22 14.96 38.96
CA GLY A 47 4.63 15.44 40.28
C GLY A 47 4.53 16.97 40.38
N ASN A 48 5.56 17.59 40.94
CA ASN A 48 5.63 19.04 41.15
C ASN A 48 5.94 19.84 39.86
N GLU A 49 5.80 21.15 39.97
CA GLU A 49 6.20 22.11 38.94
C GLU A 49 7.11 23.16 39.57
N GLN A 50 8.24 23.45 38.93
CA GLN A 50 9.21 24.46 39.39
C GLN A 50 9.85 25.15 38.18
N ASP A 51 9.77 26.47 38.12
CA ASP A 51 10.44 27.30 37.09
C ASP A 51 10.18 26.87 35.63
N GLY A 52 8.96 26.37 35.35
CA GLY A 52 8.56 25.88 34.03
C GLY A 52 9.04 24.45 33.70
N LEU A 53 9.67 23.77 34.66
CA LEU A 53 9.95 22.34 34.63
C LEU A 53 8.82 21.58 35.32
N PHE A 54 8.48 20.43 34.76
CA PHE A 54 7.46 19.53 35.29
C PHE A 54 8.12 18.23 35.70
N GLU A 55 7.90 17.85 36.94
CA GLU A 55 8.34 16.57 37.47
C GLU A 55 7.39 15.47 37.01
N TYR A 56 7.95 14.34 36.60
CA TYR A 56 7.20 13.13 36.32
C TYR A 56 7.85 11.90 36.96
N HIS A 57 7.00 11.02 37.50
CA HIS A 57 7.37 9.72 38.02
C HIS A 57 7.01 8.61 37.04
N TYR A 58 7.93 7.66 36.86
CA TYR A 58 7.85 6.55 35.91
C TYR A 58 8.61 5.33 36.44
N SER A 59 8.63 4.21 35.71
CA SER A 59 9.34 3.00 36.13
C SER A 59 10.86 3.24 36.28
N PRO A 60 11.50 2.92 37.42
CA PRO A 60 12.94 3.13 37.62
C PRO A 60 13.86 2.41 36.62
N GLU A 61 13.36 1.35 35.97
CA GLU A 61 14.10 0.57 34.97
C GLU A 61 14.14 1.23 33.58
N LEU A 62 13.37 2.30 33.37
CA LEU A 62 13.29 2.97 32.08
C LEU A 62 14.37 4.06 31.95
N GLU A 63 15.19 3.96 30.92
CA GLU A 63 16.12 5.02 30.54
C GLU A 63 15.44 6.02 29.61
N LEU A 64 15.58 7.32 29.91
CA LEU A 64 14.99 8.38 29.10
C LEU A 64 16.01 8.96 28.12
N GLU A 65 15.59 9.14 26.87
CA GLU A 65 16.32 9.96 25.92
C GLU A 65 16.24 11.44 26.33
N ARG A 66 17.14 12.27 25.78
CA ARG A 66 17.16 13.71 26.06
C ARG A 66 15.86 14.41 25.62
N GLU A 67 15.25 13.93 24.55
CA GLU A 67 13.97 14.41 24.05
C GLU A 67 12.96 13.27 24.08
N VAL A 68 11.82 13.49 24.72
CA VAL A 68 10.78 12.47 24.86
C VAL A 68 9.43 13.05 24.48
N THR A 69 8.62 12.24 23.81
CA THR A 69 7.22 12.59 23.54
C THR A 69 6.31 11.80 24.47
N LEU A 70 5.63 12.51 25.35
CA LEU A 70 4.56 11.95 26.17
C LEU A 70 3.22 12.13 25.47
N TYR A 71 2.38 11.12 25.49
CA TYR A 71 1.04 11.19 24.91
C TYR A 71 -0.04 10.77 25.91
N SER A 72 -1.23 11.33 25.74
CA SER A 72 -2.43 10.86 26.40
C SER A 72 -3.59 10.89 25.42
N THR A 73 -4.53 9.97 25.60
CA THR A 73 -5.78 10.01 24.84
C THR A 73 -6.90 10.46 25.76
N LEU A 74 -7.41 11.67 25.52
CA LEU A 74 -8.63 12.20 26.14
C LEU A 74 -9.79 12.13 25.12
N LYS A 75 -10.56 13.21 24.96
CA LYS A 75 -11.48 13.38 23.82
C LYS A 75 -10.74 13.47 22.48
N ARG A 76 -9.49 13.96 22.51
CA ARG A 76 -8.58 14.11 21.37
C ARG A 76 -7.21 13.54 21.74
N GLN A 77 -6.47 13.18 20.70
CA GLN A 77 -5.02 13.03 20.69
C GLN A 77 -4.32 14.17 21.44
N VAL A 78 -3.59 13.96 22.54
CA VAL A 78 -2.66 14.99 23.04
C VAL A 78 -1.27 14.40 23.10
N GLU A 79 -0.31 15.06 22.47
CA GLU A 79 1.12 14.77 22.58
C GLU A 79 1.86 16.00 23.06
N VAL A 80 2.86 15.79 23.91
CA VAL A 80 3.70 16.85 24.45
C VAL A 80 5.15 16.41 24.31
N ASP A 81 5.93 17.22 23.61
CA ASP A 81 7.37 17.03 23.53
C ASP A 81 8.04 17.69 24.72
N PHE A 82 8.95 16.96 25.33
CA PHE A 82 9.70 17.36 26.50
C PHE A 82 11.20 17.23 26.24
N LEU A 83 11.95 18.20 26.76
CA LEU A 83 13.38 18.11 26.95
C LEU A 83 13.64 17.64 28.38
N VAL A 84 14.31 16.51 28.56
CA VAL A 84 14.72 16.00 29.86
C VAL A 84 15.93 16.80 30.34
N GLU A 85 15.75 17.51 31.45
CA GLU A 85 16.76 18.42 32.01
C GLU A 85 17.54 17.75 33.14
N SER A 86 16.86 16.95 33.97
CA SER A 86 17.51 16.13 34.99
C SER A 86 16.69 14.89 35.36
N THR A 87 17.39 13.84 35.78
CA THR A 87 16.82 12.62 36.38
C THR A 87 17.47 12.45 37.75
N PRO A 88 17.03 13.20 38.78
CA PRO A 88 17.72 13.26 40.08
C PRO A 88 17.74 11.90 40.79
N GLU A 89 16.71 11.08 40.56
CA GLU A 89 16.56 9.74 41.12
C GLU A 89 15.99 8.79 40.07
N PRO A 90 16.31 7.49 40.12
CA PRO A 90 15.69 6.50 39.24
C PRO A 90 14.15 6.55 39.32
N GLY A 91 13.49 6.67 38.17
CA GLY A 91 12.03 6.76 38.08
C GLY A 91 11.46 8.17 38.32
N THR A 92 12.29 9.21 38.41
CA THR A 92 11.86 10.62 38.46
C THR A 92 12.65 11.49 37.50
N ALA A 93 11.95 12.31 36.70
CA ALA A 93 12.55 13.24 35.75
C ALA A 93 11.93 14.63 35.82
N TRP A 94 12.78 15.65 35.73
CA TRP A 94 12.38 17.04 35.51
C TRP A 94 12.49 17.35 34.02
N MET A 95 11.37 17.77 33.43
CA MET A 95 11.23 17.91 32.00
C MET A 95 10.67 19.28 31.62
N ARG A 96 11.27 19.91 30.60
CA ARG A 96 10.82 21.19 30.03
C ARG A 96 9.95 20.93 28.80
N PRO A 97 8.67 21.36 28.79
CA PRO A 97 7.81 21.16 27.63
C PRO A 97 8.20 22.10 26.50
N GLN A 98 8.22 21.59 25.28
CA GLN A 98 8.60 22.32 24.06
C GLN A 98 7.39 22.62 23.18
N GLU A 99 6.58 21.60 22.91
CA GLU A 99 5.45 21.67 22.00
C GLU A 99 4.31 20.79 22.52
N VAL A 100 3.07 21.28 22.40
CA VAL A 100 1.87 20.47 22.58
C VAL A 100 1.19 20.33 21.22
N ARG A 101 0.85 19.09 20.86
CA ARG A 101 0.06 18.75 19.68
C ARG A 101 -1.28 18.18 20.11
N VAL A 102 -2.37 18.74 19.59
CA VAL A 102 -3.73 18.25 19.85
C VAL A 102 -4.34 17.76 18.54
N GLY A 103 -4.77 16.51 18.47
CA GLY A 103 -5.38 15.95 17.26
C GLY A 103 -6.71 16.63 16.97
N LYS A 104 -6.95 17.07 15.73
CA LYS A 104 -8.18 17.79 15.34
C LYS A 104 -9.43 16.91 15.37
N VAL A 105 -9.26 15.63 15.08
CA VAL A 105 -10.35 14.64 15.10
C VAL A 105 -10.60 14.20 16.54
N ALA A 106 -11.81 14.47 17.04
CA ALA A 106 -12.27 13.88 18.29
C ALA A 106 -12.42 12.37 18.09
N ARG A 107 -12.04 11.57 19.09
CA ARG A 107 -12.34 10.13 19.04
C ARG A 107 -13.84 9.94 19.19
N GLU A 108 -14.49 9.32 18.21
CA GLU A 108 -15.90 8.93 18.29
C GLU A 108 -16.12 7.81 19.32
N HIS A 109 -15.11 6.94 19.55
CA HIS A 109 -15.24 5.79 20.44
C HIS A 109 -14.10 5.65 21.46
N ALA A 110 -14.45 5.32 22.69
CA ALA A 110 -13.50 5.00 23.75
C ALA A 110 -12.86 3.63 23.48
N ARG A 111 -11.54 3.51 23.69
CA ARG A 111 -10.87 2.21 23.64
C ARG A 111 -11.20 1.44 24.92
N PHE A 112 -11.73 0.24 24.76
CA PHE A 112 -11.85 -0.68 25.88
C PHE A 112 -10.52 -1.41 26.03
N ASN A 113 -9.88 -1.27 27.20
CA ASN A 113 -8.75 -2.11 27.55
C ASN A 113 -9.29 -3.54 27.70
N VAL A 114 -8.77 -4.45 26.88
CA VAL A 114 -9.15 -5.85 26.94
C VAL A 114 -8.29 -6.52 28.00
N THR A 115 -8.92 -7.18 28.97
CA THR A 115 -8.19 -8.00 29.94
C THR A 115 -7.42 -9.09 29.19
N ASN A 116 -6.12 -9.24 29.43
CA ASN A 116 -5.28 -10.23 28.77
C ASN A 116 -5.94 -11.63 28.79
N GLY A 117 -6.17 -12.21 27.61
CA GLY A 117 -6.79 -13.53 27.45
C GLY A 117 -8.33 -13.57 27.44
N SER A 118 -9.02 -12.42 27.54
CA SER A 118 -10.49 -12.37 27.48
C SER A 118 -11.04 -12.31 26.05
N ILE A 119 -10.27 -11.75 25.11
CA ILE A 119 -10.66 -11.65 23.69
C ILE A 119 -9.48 -12.07 22.82
N PHE A 120 -9.78 -12.92 21.84
CA PHE A 120 -8.81 -13.42 20.88
C PHE A 120 -9.29 -13.09 19.48
N ALA A 121 -8.41 -12.52 18.67
CA ALA A 121 -8.60 -12.48 17.23
C ALA A 121 -8.22 -13.85 16.65
N THR A 122 -9.16 -14.47 15.96
CA THR A 122 -8.98 -15.72 15.22
C THR A 122 -9.11 -15.44 13.73
N ASN A 123 -8.69 -16.39 12.88
CA ASN A 123 -8.74 -16.25 11.42
C ASN A 123 -7.92 -15.09 10.85
N VAL A 124 -6.80 -14.75 11.50
CA VAL A 124 -5.87 -13.74 10.97
C VAL A 124 -5.20 -14.30 9.71
N ARG A 125 -5.37 -13.63 8.57
CA ARG A 125 -4.70 -13.99 7.32
C ARG A 125 -3.50 -13.09 7.09
N VAL A 126 -2.31 -13.66 6.97
CA VAL A 126 -1.04 -12.96 6.74
C VAL A 126 -0.43 -13.41 5.42
N SER A 127 0.16 -12.49 4.65
CA SER A 127 0.86 -12.86 3.41
C SER A 127 2.12 -13.68 3.74
N LYS A 128 2.37 -14.77 3.02
CA LYS A 128 3.63 -15.54 3.11
C LYS A 128 4.84 -14.73 2.68
N ASN A 129 4.66 -13.90 1.66
CA ASN A 129 5.74 -13.23 0.94
C ASN A 129 5.30 -11.83 0.53
N GLU A 130 6.22 -10.87 0.51
CA GLU A 130 6.04 -9.67 -0.29
C GLU A 130 6.15 -10.03 -1.77
N ILE A 131 5.25 -9.51 -2.59
CA ILE A 131 5.32 -9.67 -4.05
C ILE A 131 6.39 -8.69 -4.56
N ALA A 132 7.65 -9.11 -4.48
CA ALA A 132 8.80 -8.37 -4.98
C ALA A 132 9.21 -8.83 -6.39
N ILE A 133 9.68 -7.89 -7.22
CA ILE A 133 10.21 -8.11 -8.58
C ILE A 133 11.35 -9.13 -8.58
N ASP A 134 12.12 -9.18 -7.49
CA ASP A 134 13.37 -9.95 -7.40
C ASP A 134 13.18 -11.43 -6.98
N ASN A 135 11.94 -11.87 -6.76
CA ASN A 135 11.63 -13.30 -6.78
C ASN A 135 11.49 -13.74 -8.23
N THR A 136 12.63 -13.84 -8.91
CA THR A 136 12.88 -14.18 -10.35
C THR A 136 12.17 -15.42 -10.91
N ARG A 137 11.28 -16.04 -10.14
CA ARG A 137 10.35 -17.08 -10.58
C ARG A 137 8.97 -16.78 -9.98
N PRO A 138 7.94 -16.50 -10.79
CA PRO A 138 6.56 -16.67 -10.33
C PRO A 138 6.41 -17.96 -9.51
N GLN A 139 5.82 -17.83 -8.33
CA GLN A 139 5.51 -19.01 -7.52
C GLN A 139 4.61 -19.94 -8.33
N VAL A 140 4.76 -21.25 -8.14
CA VAL A 140 3.99 -22.27 -8.88
C VAL A 140 2.49 -21.98 -8.81
N SER A 141 2.01 -21.41 -7.70
CA SER A 141 0.64 -20.91 -7.50
C SER A 141 0.21 -19.88 -8.56
N ASN A 142 1.03 -18.86 -8.84
CA ASN A 142 0.70 -17.82 -9.82
C ASN A 142 0.54 -18.41 -11.23
N LYS A 143 1.44 -19.33 -11.63
CA LYS A 143 1.34 -19.99 -12.93
C LYS A 143 0.08 -20.84 -13.09
N VAL A 144 -0.38 -21.46 -12.02
CA VAL A 144 -1.64 -22.23 -12.02
C VAL A 144 -2.82 -21.28 -12.18
N ILE A 145 -2.84 -20.17 -11.43
CA ILE A 145 -3.88 -19.14 -11.53
C ILE A 145 -3.94 -18.58 -12.95
N PHE A 146 -2.80 -18.19 -13.55
CA PHE A 146 -2.76 -17.69 -14.92
C PHE A 146 -3.32 -18.69 -15.92
N LYS A 147 -2.94 -19.97 -15.83
CA LYS A 147 -3.48 -21.01 -16.74
C LYS A 147 -4.99 -21.21 -16.61
N GLU A 148 -5.53 -21.08 -15.40
CA GLU A 148 -6.97 -21.20 -15.17
C GLU A 148 -7.74 -20.04 -15.80
N PHE A 149 -7.30 -18.80 -15.57
CA PHE A 149 -7.89 -17.62 -16.19
C PHE A 149 -7.69 -17.61 -17.71
N GLU A 150 -6.53 -18.01 -18.22
CA GLU A 150 -6.28 -18.15 -19.66
C GLU A 150 -7.29 -19.12 -20.30
N LYS A 151 -7.56 -20.26 -19.67
CA LYS A 151 -8.55 -21.24 -20.18
C LYS A 151 -9.97 -20.67 -20.18
N HIS A 152 -10.35 -19.93 -19.16
CA HIS A 152 -11.66 -19.29 -19.08
C HIS A 152 -11.81 -18.20 -20.14
N LEU A 153 -10.86 -17.28 -20.19
CA LEU A 153 -10.88 -16.13 -21.10
C LEU A 153 -10.75 -16.54 -22.56
N ASN A 154 -10.09 -17.65 -22.89
CA ASN A 154 -10.08 -18.15 -24.28
C ASN A 154 -11.47 -18.49 -24.83
N GLN A 155 -12.48 -18.68 -23.98
CA GLN A 155 -13.86 -18.87 -24.41
C GLN A 155 -14.51 -17.55 -24.86
N GLU A 156 -14.05 -16.43 -24.30
CA GLU A 156 -14.52 -15.07 -24.60
C GLU A 156 -13.68 -14.40 -25.69
N ILE A 157 -12.35 -14.55 -25.60
CA ILE A 157 -11.33 -13.91 -26.44
C ILE A 157 -10.43 -15.01 -26.99
N ALA A 158 -10.73 -15.46 -28.21
CA ALA A 158 -10.01 -16.55 -28.85
C ALA A 158 -8.52 -16.21 -29.01
N GLY A 159 -7.64 -17.14 -28.62
CA GLY A 159 -6.19 -16.99 -28.79
C GLY A 159 -5.50 -16.15 -27.71
N LEU A 160 -6.24 -15.67 -26.70
CA LEU A 160 -5.66 -14.95 -25.57
C LEU A 160 -4.71 -15.85 -24.78
N LYS A 161 -3.53 -15.31 -24.46
CA LYS A 161 -2.55 -15.94 -23.61
C LYS A 161 -2.13 -15.01 -22.48
N ILE A 162 -1.76 -15.60 -21.35
CA ILE A 162 -1.18 -14.89 -20.22
C ILE A 162 0.30 -15.23 -20.15
N PHE A 163 1.13 -14.23 -20.41
CA PHE A 163 2.58 -14.34 -20.33
C PHE A 163 3.08 -13.81 -18.99
N ASP A 164 3.81 -14.66 -18.28
CA ASP A 164 4.54 -14.23 -17.09
C ASP A 164 5.57 -13.14 -17.41
N TYR A 165 5.81 -12.21 -16.49
CA TYR A 165 6.82 -11.17 -16.64
C TYR A 165 8.21 -11.73 -17.00
N ALA A 166 8.61 -12.85 -16.38
CA ALA A 166 9.91 -13.48 -16.61
C ALA A 166 9.93 -14.41 -17.84
N SER A 167 8.81 -14.58 -18.55
CA SER A 167 8.73 -15.49 -19.71
C SER A 167 9.61 -14.98 -20.86
N ARG A 168 10.47 -15.86 -21.38
CA ARG A 168 11.30 -15.55 -22.57
C ARG A 168 10.52 -15.63 -23.88
N GLU A 169 9.40 -16.35 -23.87
CA GLU A 169 8.55 -16.60 -25.05
C GLU A 169 7.52 -15.49 -25.26
N ARG A 170 7.54 -14.44 -24.43
CA ARG A 170 6.55 -13.37 -24.49
C ARG A 170 6.74 -12.50 -25.74
N PRO A 171 5.64 -12.09 -26.40
CA PRO A 171 5.67 -11.21 -27.58
C PRO A 171 6.39 -9.88 -27.29
N GLU A 172 6.97 -9.27 -28.33
CA GLU A 172 7.73 -8.02 -28.19
C GLU A 172 6.88 -6.88 -27.64
N GLU A 173 5.60 -6.83 -28.04
CA GLU A 173 4.58 -5.89 -27.60
C GLU A 173 4.48 -5.87 -26.08
N THR A 174 4.49 -7.04 -25.44
CA THR A 174 4.42 -7.16 -23.98
C THR A 174 5.68 -6.65 -23.27
N LYS A 175 6.83 -6.63 -23.95
CA LYS A 175 8.09 -6.12 -23.37
C LYS A 175 8.08 -4.60 -23.29
N LEU A 176 7.41 -3.92 -24.21
CA LEU A 176 7.22 -2.47 -24.21
C LEU A 176 6.47 -2.01 -22.95
N LEU A 177 5.57 -2.87 -22.47
CA LEU A 177 4.72 -2.61 -21.30
C LEU A 177 5.42 -2.86 -19.96
N ASN A 178 6.71 -3.21 -19.94
CA ASN A 178 7.47 -3.43 -18.69
C ASN A 178 7.52 -2.21 -17.77
N LYS A 179 7.48 -1.02 -18.36
CA LYS A 179 7.59 0.26 -17.63
C LYS A 179 6.35 1.13 -17.81
N SER A 180 5.34 0.64 -18.51
CA SER A 180 4.09 1.37 -18.77
C SER A 180 2.93 0.68 -18.06
N THR A 181 2.00 1.49 -17.56
CA THR A 181 0.70 1.02 -17.06
C THR A 181 -0.35 0.95 -18.18
N GLU A 182 0.03 1.35 -19.38
CA GLU A 182 -0.85 1.47 -20.53
C GLU A 182 -1.02 0.14 -21.26
N ALA A 183 -2.06 0.02 -22.08
CA ALA A 183 -2.31 -1.13 -22.94
C ALA A 183 -1.93 -0.81 -24.39
N ILE A 184 -1.55 -1.82 -25.17
CA ILE A 184 -1.47 -1.71 -26.63
C ILE A 184 -2.78 -2.24 -27.20
N LEU A 185 -3.39 -1.46 -28.09
CA LEU A 185 -4.56 -1.85 -28.86
C LEU A 185 -4.36 -1.41 -30.30
N VAL A 186 -4.40 -2.34 -31.23
CA VAL A 186 -4.40 -2.09 -32.68
C VAL A 186 -5.64 -2.77 -33.24
N THR A 187 -6.63 -1.99 -33.65
CA THR A 187 -7.95 -2.52 -34.07
C THR A 187 -7.99 -2.96 -35.53
N ASP A 188 -7.08 -2.43 -36.37
CA ASP A 188 -6.84 -2.89 -37.75
C ASP A 188 -5.37 -2.69 -38.10
N VAL A 189 -4.62 -3.79 -38.18
CA VAL A 189 -3.18 -3.74 -38.48
C VAL A 189 -2.85 -3.15 -39.85
N SER A 190 -3.82 -3.03 -40.77
CA SER A 190 -3.61 -2.42 -42.08
C SER A 190 -3.76 -0.89 -42.06
N ASP A 191 -4.39 -0.33 -41.03
CA ASP A 191 -4.59 1.10 -40.85
C ASP A 191 -3.65 1.68 -39.77
N PHE A 192 -2.72 2.53 -40.20
CA PHE A 192 -1.79 3.24 -39.32
C PHE A 192 -2.47 4.07 -38.23
N SER A 193 -3.69 4.55 -38.48
CA SER A 193 -4.42 5.34 -37.49
C SER A 193 -4.72 4.55 -36.22
N THR A 194 -4.86 3.23 -36.31
CA THR A 194 -5.23 2.36 -35.19
C THR A 194 -4.06 2.00 -34.27
N TYR A 195 -2.82 2.36 -34.66
CA TYR A 195 -1.63 2.23 -33.82
C TYR A 195 -1.48 3.39 -32.84
N LYS A 196 -2.27 4.46 -33.02
CA LYS A 196 -2.29 5.64 -32.15
C LYS A 196 -3.26 5.42 -30.99
N PRO A 197 -3.04 6.08 -29.84
CA PRO A 197 -3.92 5.90 -28.69
C PRO A 197 -5.29 6.50 -28.98
N VAL A 198 -6.34 5.70 -28.76
CA VAL A 198 -7.74 6.13 -28.90
C VAL A 198 -8.26 6.86 -27.66
N GLU A 199 -7.66 6.60 -26.49
CA GLU A 199 -7.99 7.21 -25.22
C GLU A 199 -6.79 7.17 -24.24
N PRO A 200 -6.83 7.93 -23.12
CA PRO A 200 -5.81 7.83 -22.09
C PRO A 200 -5.65 6.41 -21.54
N GLY A 201 -4.41 6.00 -21.30
CA GLY A 201 -4.11 4.64 -20.85
C GLY A 201 -3.91 3.64 -21.99
N ILE A 202 -3.95 4.07 -23.25
CA ILE A 202 -3.45 3.31 -24.40
C ILE A 202 -2.07 3.84 -24.78
N PHE A 203 -1.11 2.93 -24.95
CA PHE A 203 0.27 3.24 -25.30
C PHE A 203 0.33 3.74 -26.75
N ASN A 204 1.11 4.78 -27.01
CA ASN A 204 1.30 5.28 -28.37
C ASN A 204 2.26 4.38 -29.16
N TYR A 205 1.72 3.27 -29.67
CA TYR A 205 2.50 2.27 -30.38
C TYR A 205 3.01 2.78 -31.73
N TYR A 206 2.26 3.67 -32.38
CA TYR A 206 2.68 4.33 -33.62
C TYR A 206 3.99 5.11 -33.43
N GLU A 207 4.04 6.02 -32.45
CA GLU A 207 5.21 6.86 -32.17
C GLU A 207 6.44 6.01 -31.84
N TYR A 208 6.28 5.02 -30.97
CA TYR A 208 7.37 4.08 -30.66
C TYR A 208 7.89 3.35 -31.90
N LEU A 209 6.99 2.84 -32.76
CA LEU A 209 7.39 2.10 -33.95
C LEU A 209 8.00 2.99 -35.04
N GLU A 210 7.57 4.24 -35.14
CA GLU A 210 8.12 5.23 -36.06
C GLU A 210 9.53 5.66 -35.63
N ASP A 211 9.71 5.98 -34.34
CA ASP A 211 11.01 6.38 -33.77
C ASP A 211 12.08 5.29 -33.92
N GLU A 212 11.69 4.02 -33.80
CA GLU A 212 12.58 2.85 -33.95
C GLU A 212 12.71 2.36 -35.40
N ASP A 213 12.07 3.01 -36.39
CA ASP A 213 12.02 2.59 -37.79
C ASP A 213 11.50 1.14 -37.98
N LEU A 214 10.53 0.75 -37.16
CA LEU A 214 9.93 -0.59 -37.12
C LEU A 214 8.51 -0.64 -37.67
N LEU A 215 7.86 0.50 -37.91
CA LEU A 215 6.43 0.57 -38.24
C LEU A 215 6.03 -0.30 -39.43
N GLU A 216 6.65 -0.11 -40.59
CA GLU A 216 6.32 -0.87 -41.80
C GLU A 216 6.70 -2.36 -41.68
N LYS A 217 7.80 -2.65 -40.97
CA LYS A 217 8.23 -4.03 -40.70
C LYS A 217 7.23 -4.78 -39.82
N THR A 218 6.78 -4.14 -38.75
CA THR A 218 5.77 -4.66 -37.83
C THR A 218 4.44 -4.87 -38.54
N ARG A 219 4.00 -3.91 -39.35
CA ARG A 219 2.80 -4.01 -40.17
C ARG A 219 2.85 -5.21 -41.12
N ARG A 220 3.94 -5.31 -41.90
CA ARG A 220 4.13 -6.41 -42.85
C ARG A 220 4.12 -7.76 -42.14
N ARG A 221 4.78 -7.87 -40.98
CA ARG A 221 4.76 -9.09 -40.15
C ARG A 221 3.34 -9.50 -39.77
N TYR A 222 2.51 -8.57 -39.29
CA TYR A 222 1.12 -8.90 -38.94
C TYR A 222 0.30 -9.34 -40.16
N GLN A 223 0.46 -8.65 -41.29
CA GLN A 223 -0.23 -8.99 -42.54
C GLN A 223 0.20 -10.36 -43.08
N GLU A 224 1.49 -10.66 -43.11
CA GLU A 224 2.05 -11.96 -43.50
C GLU A 224 1.55 -13.07 -42.57
N SER A 225 1.41 -12.79 -41.27
CA SER A 225 0.84 -13.69 -40.28
C SER A 225 -0.70 -13.76 -40.29
N HIS A 226 -1.37 -13.04 -41.18
CA HIS A 226 -2.83 -13.01 -41.33
C HIS A 226 -3.56 -12.56 -40.05
N ILE A 227 -2.98 -11.58 -39.36
CA ILE A 227 -3.55 -10.95 -38.15
C ILE A 227 -4.40 -9.74 -38.57
N GLU A 228 -5.55 -9.57 -37.93
CA GLU A 228 -6.48 -8.44 -38.10
C GLU A 228 -6.22 -7.35 -37.05
N SER A 229 -6.12 -7.75 -35.78
CA SER A 229 -6.01 -6.85 -34.64
C SER A 229 -5.16 -7.47 -33.53
N VAL A 230 -4.58 -6.62 -32.68
CA VAL A 230 -3.66 -7.02 -31.60
C VAL A 230 -4.05 -6.29 -30.32
N VAL A 231 -4.02 -7.00 -29.20
CA VAL A 231 -4.20 -6.41 -27.88
C VAL A 231 -3.15 -6.96 -26.91
N ALA A 232 -2.55 -6.06 -26.13
CA ALA A 232 -1.66 -6.41 -25.03
C ALA A 232 -1.97 -5.55 -23.80
N VAL A 233 -2.19 -6.17 -22.65
CA VAL A 233 -2.58 -5.48 -21.41
C VAL A 233 -1.70 -5.96 -20.26
N PRO A 234 -1.04 -5.06 -19.50
CA PRO A 234 -0.25 -5.48 -18.35
C PRO A 234 -1.17 -5.84 -17.17
N ILE A 235 -0.82 -6.91 -16.45
CA ILE A 235 -1.42 -7.27 -15.18
C ILE A 235 -0.57 -6.63 -14.09
N LEU A 236 -1.10 -5.57 -13.47
CA LEU A 236 -0.38 -4.71 -12.55
C LEU A 236 -0.71 -5.07 -11.10
N TYR A 237 0.32 -5.26 -10.30
CA TYR A 237 0.22 -5.35 -8.85
C TYR A 237 0.52 -3.97 -8.23
N GLU A 238 -0.41 -3.44 -7.43
CA GLU A 238 -0.17 -2.23 -6.65
C GLU A 238 0.59 -2.58 -5.36
N MET A 239 1.78 -2.02 -5.20
CA MET A 239 2.59 -2.16 -4.00
C MET A 239 2.07 -1.24 -2.88
N ALA A 240 2.47 -1.53 -1.64
CA ALA A 240 2.01 -0.77 -0.47
C ALA A 240 2.40 0.72 -0.50
N ASP A 241 3.40 1.10 -1.29
CA ASP A 241 3.85 2.48 -1.52
C ASP A 241 3.13 3.17 -2.70
N GLY A 242 2.12 2.53 -3.30
CA GLY A 242 1.34 3.04 -4.42
C GLY A 242 1.98 2.86 -5.79
N ARG A 243 3.18 2.26 -5.88
CA ARG A 243 3.80 1.94 -7.17
C ARG A 243 3.12 0.74 -7.81
N HIS A 244 2.96 0.78 -9.12
CA HIS A 244 2.42 -0.32 -9.92
C HIS A 244 3.54 -1.16 -10.50
N LEU A 245 3.40 -2.48 -10.40
CA LEU A 245 4.37 -3.46 -10.87
C LEU A 245 3.71 -4.42 -11.87
N PRO A 246 4.15 -4.47 -13.14
CA PRO A 246 3.71 -5.53 -14.05
C PRO A 246 4.23 -6.90 -13.58
N ILE A 247 3.30 -7.84 -13.33
CA ILE A 247 3.64 -9.22 -12.92
C ILE A 247 3.37 -10.24 -14.03
N ALA A 248 2.51 -9.90 -14.99
CA ALA A 248 2.18 -10.69 -16.17
C ALA A 248 1.55 -9.80 -17.24
N PHE A 249 1.28 -10.36 -18.41
CA PHE A 249 0.71 -9.66 -19.56
C PHE A 249 -0.33 -10.53 -20.24
N PHE A 250 -1.51 -9.96 -20.49
CA PHE A 250 -2.43 -10.48 -21.49
C PHE A 250 -1.90 -10.16 -22.88
N TYR A 251 -2.02 -11.10 -23.80
CA TYR A 251 -1.73 -10.89 -25.22
C TYR A 251 -2.65 -11.73 -26.09
N ALA A 252 -3.23 -11.12 -27.12
CA ALA A 252 -3.97 -11.83 -28.16
C ALA A 252 -3.76 -11.18 -29.52
N GLU A 253 -3.85 -12.02 -30.55
CA GLU A 253 -3.90 -11.64 -31.95
C GLU A 253 -5.21 -12.20 -32.52
N SER A 254 -6.04 -11.35 -33.10
CA SER A 254 -7.24 -11.80 -33.80
C SER A 254 -6.88 -12.15 -35.24
N PRO A 255 -7.16 -13.37 -35.72
CA PRO A 255 -6.93 -13.72 -37.13
C PRO A 255 -7.84 -12.93 -38.08
N ARG A 256 -7.36 -12.73 -39.31
CA ARG A 256 -8.12 -12.08 -40.38
C ARG A 256 -9.50 -12.70 -40.58
N GLY A 257 -10.53 -11.85 -40.62
CA GLY A 257 -11.93 -12.26 -40.77
C GLY A 257 -12.63 -12.68 -39.47
N GLN A 258 -11.96 -12.59 -38.31
CA GLN A 258 -12.61 -12.65 -36.99
C GLN A 258 -12.91 -11.24 -36.47
N SER A 259 -13.67 -11.16 -35.37
CA SER A 259 -13.95 -9.89 -34.71
C SER A 259 -12.66 -9.22 -34.26
N ALA A 260 -12.50 -7.95 -34.62
CA ALA A 260 -11.39 -7.14 -34.14
C ALA A 260 -11.53 -6.85 -32.65
N PHE A 261 -10.40 -6.75 -31.95
CA PHE A 261 -10.40 -6.22 -30.59
C PHE A 261 -10.73 -4.73 -30.60
N ASP A 262 -11.36 -4.29 -29.52
CA ASP A 262 -11.79 -2.91 -29.31
C ASP A 262 -11.45 -2.45 -27.88
N ILE A 263 -11.86 -1.25 -27.54
CA ILE A 263 -11.60 -0.70 -26.22
C ILE A 263 -12.33 -1.46 -25.10
N ASN A 264 -13.50 -2.05 -25.39
CA ASN A 264 -14.22 -2.88 -24.44
C ASN A 264 -13.45 -4.15 -24.09
N THR A 265 -12.71 -4.70 -25.06
CA THR A 265 -11.79 -5.82 -24.85
C THR A 265 -10.71 -5.43 -23.84
N VAL A 266 -10.11 -4.24 -23.97
CA VAL A 266 -9.12 -3.73 -23.00
C VAL A 266 -9.73 -3.54 -21.62
N ALA A 267 -10.93 -2.94 -21.53
CA ALA A 267 -11.64 -2.73 -20.26
C ALA A 267 -11.92 -4.07 -19.56
N ARG A 268 -12.42 -5.07 -20.30
CA ARG A 268 -12.66 -6.42 -19.79
C ARG A 268 -11.38 -7.07 -19.25
N LEU A 269 -10.28 -6.98 -20.00
CA LEU A 269 -8.99 -7.53 -19.57
C LEU A 269 -8.45 -6.81 -18.31
N ARG A 270 -8.69 -5.50 -18.16
CA ARG A 270 -8.35 -4.76 -16.94
C ARG A 270 -9.18 -5.20 -15.73
N GLU A 271 -10.47 -5.40 -15.89
CA GLU A 271 -11.33 -5.95 -14.82
C GLU A 271 -10.82 -7.32 -14.36
N VAL A 272 -10.58 -8.23 -15.31
CA VAL A 272 -10.09 -9.57 -15.01
C VAL A 272 -8.68 -9.55 -14.44
N SER A 273 -7.85 -8.56 -14.82
CA SER A 273 -6.53 -8.38 -14.20
C SER A 273 -6.65 -8.18 -12.68
N GLN A 274 -7.65 -7.43 -12.22
CA GLN A 274 -7.88 -7.21 -10.79
C GLN A 274 -8.31 -8.51 -10.10
N GLU A 275 -9.19 -9.29 -10.71
CA GLU A 275 -9.60 -10.61 -10.19
C GLU A 275 -8.41 -11.58 -10.06
N ILE A 276 -7.49 -11.57 -11.03
CA ILE A 276 -6.26 -12.35 -10.98
C ILE A 276 -5.38 -11.91 -9.81
N ILE A 277 -5.20 -10.60 -9.63
CA ILE A 277 -4.41 -10.06 -8.51
C ILE A 277 -5.01 -10.47 -7.18
N ASP A 278 -6.32 -10.31 -7.00
CA ASP A 278 -7.01 -10.68 -5.76
C ASP A 278 -6.81 -12.17 -5.45
N ARG A 279 -6.94 -13.04 -6.46
CA ARG A 279 -6.71 -14.48 -6.31
C ARG A 279 -5.26 -14.84 -5.99
N ILE A 280 -4.29 -14.12 -6.56
CA ILE A 280 -2.85 -14.28 -6.24
C ILE A 280 -2.60 -13.86 -4.79
N VAL A 281 -3.15 -12.73 -4.37
CA VAL A 281 -3.04 -12.24 -2.99
C VAL A 281 -3.63 -13.26 -2.02
N ASP A 282 -4.83 -13.76 -2.29
CA ASP A 282 -5.50 -14.78 -1.47
C ASP A 282 -4.73 -16.09 -1.40
N ALA A 283 -4.21 -16.58 -2.54
CA ALA A 283 -3.42 -17.81 -2.59
C ALA A 283 -2.10 -17.71 -1.81
N ASN A 284 -1.57 -16.49 -1.67
CA ASN A 284 -0.36 -16.20 -0.92
C ASN A 284 -0.62 -15.90 0.56
N MET A 285 -1.87 -15.86 1.02
CA MET A 285 -2.21 -15.71 2.44
C MET A 285 -2.16 -17.04 3.21
N ILE A 286 -1.52 -17.05 4.39
CA ILE A 286 -1.65 -18.09 5.43
C ILE A 286 -2.66 -17.61 6.47
N SER A 287 -3.51 -18.53 6.92
CA SER A 287 -4.24 -18.35 8.17
C SER A 287 -3.33 -18.66 9.37
N VAL A 288 -3.10 -17.66 10.23
CA VAL A 288 -2.45 -17.85 11.52
C VAL A 288 -3.38 -18.70 12.39
N LYS A 289 -2.90 -19.88 12.79
CA LYS A 289 -3.67 -20.83 13.61
C LYS A 289 -3.76 -20.39 15.07
N ASP A 290 -2.79 -19.61 15.53
CA ASP A 290 -2.72 -19.17 16.91
C ASP A 290 -3.65 -18.00 17.18
N ARG A 291 -4.33 -18.09 18.31
CA ARG A 291 -5.17 -17.01 18.84
C ARG A 291 -4.31 -15.79 19.10
N GLN A 292 -4.60 -14.69 18.42
CA GLN A 292 -3.90 -13.43 18.64
C GLN A 292 -4.56 -12.70 19.80
N GLY A 293 -3.78 -12.37 20.83
CA GLY A 293 -4.26 -11.57 21.96
C GLY A 293 -4.66 -10.19 21.48
N VAL A 294 -5.89 -9.77 21.76
CA VAL A 294 -6.35 -8.43 21.41
C VAL A 294 -5.89 -7.46 22.49
N VAL A 295 -5.01 -6.53 22.14
CA VAL A 295 -4.44 -5.55 23.09
C VAL A 295 -5.44 -4.45 23.43
N ASN A 296 -6.23 -3.99 22.45
CA ASN A 296 -7.32 -3.05 22.64
C ASN A 296 -8.38 -3.20 21.54
N ILE A 297 -9.61 -2.79 21.82
CA ILE A 297 -10.70 -2.74 20.83
C ILE A 297 -11.24 -1.31 20.82
N SER A 298 -11.44 -0.79 19.60
CA SER A 298 -12.24 0.40 19.35
C SER A 298 -13.37 0.00 18.39
N GLU A 299 -14.58 0.43 18.70
CA GLU A 299 -15.70 0.42 17.76
C GLU A 299 -15.52 1.49 16.69
#